data_AF-A0A3N5Q1R9-F1
#
_entry.id   AF-A0A3N5Q1R9-F1
#
_cell.length_a   1.000
_cell.length_b   1.000
_cell.length_c   1.000
_cell.angle_alpha   90.00
_cell.angle_beta   90.00
_cell.angle_gamma   90.00
#
_symmetry.space_group_name_H-M   'P 1'
#
loop_
_entity.id
_entity.type
_entity.pdbx_description
1 polymer ?
#
loop_
_entity_poly.entity_id
_entity_poly.type
_entity_poly.pdbx_seq_one_letter_code
_entity_poly.pdbx_strand_id
1 'polypeptide(L)' 'TRIDIVSDQQQIDVGIYNMLGKRMADVYSGPASKGEHDYTLAASDLPEGVYICILQGSNFRRAEKFYLNR' A
#
# COMPACT_ATOMS: atom_id res chain seq x y z
N THR A 1 -6.61 0.96 3.15
CA THR A 1 -6.37 -0.35 3.78
C THR A 1 -6.00 -0.16 5.23
N ARG A 2 -6.58 -0.96 6.13
CA ARG A 2 -6.22 -0.97 7.56
C ARG A 2 -5.02 -1.88 7.81
N ILE A 3 -4.02 -1.38 8.52
CA ILE A 3 -2.79 -2.09 8.84
C ILE A 3 -2.52 -1.96 10.33
N ASP A 4 -2.24 -3.09 11.00
CA ASP A 4 -1.74 -3.11 12.37
C ASP A 4 -0.21 -3.28 12.36
N ILE A 5 0.50 -2.30 12.91
CA ILE A 5 1.97 -2.26 12.96
C ILE A 5 2.42 -2.67 14.35
N VAL A 6 3.20 -3.76 14.44
CA VAL A 6 3.63 -4.35 15.72
C VAL A 6 4.77 -3.58 16.41
N SER A 7 5.53 -2.76 15.69
CA SER A 7 6.63 -1.95 16.22
C SER A 7 6.86 -0.69 15.40
N ASP A 8 7.34 0.37 16.04
CA ASP A 8 7.62 1.64 15.36
C ASP A 8 8.57 1.44 14.17
N GLN A 9 8.21 2.01 13.02
CA GLN A 9 8.96 1.96 11.78
C GLN A 9 9.47 3.36 11.45
N GLN A 10 10.78 3.48 11.21
CA GLN A 10 11.36 4.75 10.74
C GLN A 10 10.96 5.09 9.31
N GLN A 11 10.69 4.06 8.50
CA GLN A 11 10.26 4.19 7.12
C GLN A 11 9.39 2.99 6.74
N ILE A 12 8.22 3.28 6.19
CA ILE A 12 7.42 2.35 5.41
C ILE A 12 7.05 2.97 4.07
N ASP A 13 6.81 2.12 3.09
CA ASP A 13 6.31 2.48 1.77
C ASP A 13 5.04 1.68 1.47
N VAL A 14 3.99 2.39 1.06
CA VAL A 14 2.74 1.80 0.57
C VAL A 14 2.54 2.23 -0.88
N GLY A 15 2.45 1.27 -1.79
CA GLY A 15 2.31 1.54 -3.22
C GLY A 15 1.32 0.60 -3.90
N ILE A 16 0.70 1.09 -4.97
CA ILE A 16 -0.14 0.29 -5.86
C ILE A 16 0.65 -0.08 -7.10
N TYR A 17 0.59 -1.35 -7.50
CA TYR A 17 1.31 -1.89 -8.63
C TYR A 17 0.33 -2.60 -9.58
N ASN A 18 0.55 -2.49 -10.88
CA ASN A 18 -0.17 -3.32 -11.85
C ASN A 18 0.41 -4.74 -11.89
N MET A 19 -0.22 -5.64 -12.66
CA MET A 19 0.23 -7.04 -12.77
C MET A 19 1.58 -7.24 -13.46
N LEU A 20 2.14 -6.20 -14.10
CA LEU A 20 3.50 -6.22 -14.66
C LEU A 20 4.54 -5.73 -13.64
N GLY A 21 4.14 -5.39 -12.41
CA GLY A 21 5.01 -4.87 -11.37
C GLY A 21 5.35 -3.38 -11.51
N LYS A 22 4.72 -2.65 -12.43
CA LYS A 22 4.89 -1.19 -12.53
C LYS A 22 4.15 -0.51 -11.38
N ARG A 23 4.82 0.37 -10.64
CA ARG A 23 4.18 1.24 -9.64
C ARG A 23 3.26 2.23 -10.35
N MET A 24 2.00 2.23 -9.95
CA MET A 24 0.94 3.05 -10.53
C MET A 24 0.58 4.22 -9.63
N ALA A 25 0.72 4.07 -8.31
CA ALA A 25 0.46 5.13 -7.35
C ALA A 25 1.22 4.92 -6.03
N ASP A 26 1.47 6.03 -5.36
CA ASP A 26 2.09 6.10 -4.04
C ASP A 26 0.98 6.41 -3.03
N VAL A 27 0.75 5.50 -2.09
CA VAL A 27 -0.29 5.66 -1.07
C VAL A 27 0.28 6.34 0.16
N TYR A 28 1.49 5.96 0.56
CA TYR A 28 2.19 6.52 1.71
C TYR A 28 3.70 6.24 1.62
N SER A 29 4.52 7.16 2.13
CA SER A 29 5.95 6.98 2.33
C SER A 29 6.41 7.80 3.52
N GLY A 30 6.96 7.15 4.55
CA GLY A 30 7.38 7.84 5.77
C GLY A 30 7.37 6.97 7.03
N PRO A 31 7.58 7.57 8.22
CA PRO A 31 7.60 6.87 9.49
C PRO A 31 6.19 6.48 9.97
N ALA A 32 6.07 5.31 10.59
CA ALA A 32 4.80 4.85 11.15
C ALA A 32 4.98 4.29 12.56
N SER A 33 4.19 4.77 13.52
CA SER A 33 4.19 4.25 14.89
C SER A 33 3.53 2.86 14.96
N LYS A 34 3.77 2.13 16.04
CA LYS A 34 2.99 0.94 16.37
C LYS A 34 1.48 1.26 16.47
N GLY A 35 0.64 0.28 16.16
CA GLY A 35 -0.82 0.37 16.21
C GLY A 35 -1.49 0.37 14.83
N GLU A 36 -2.80 0.68 14.82
CA GLU A 36 -3.62 0.68 13.62
C GLU A 36 -3.48 1.96 12.81
N HIS A 37 -3.29 1.82 11.51
CA HIS A 37 -3.26 2.92 10.55
C HIS A 37 -4.19 2.64 9.37
N ASP A 38 -4.93 3.67 8.96
CA ASP A 38 -5.76 3.66 7.77
C ASP A 38 -5.13 4.56 6.70
N TYR A 39 -4.54 3.95 5.68
CA TYR A 39 -4.03 4.70 4.51
C TYR A 39 -5.04 4.65 3.37
N THR A 40 -5.39 5.82 2.85
CA THR A 40 -6.40 6.00 1.80
C THR A 40 -5.79 6.71 0.60
N LEU A 41 -6.11 6.23 -0.60
CA LEU A 41 -5.78 6.86 -1.87
C LEU A 41 -7.07 7.02 -2.67
N ALA A 42 -7.25 8.18 -3.31
CA ALA A 42 -8.28 8.34 -4.32
C ALA A 42 -7.92 7.47 -5.53
N ALA A 43 -8.68 6.41 -5.77
CA ALA A 43 -8.43 5.49 -6.88
C ALA A 43 -8.85 6.04 -8.25
N SER A 44 -9.31 7.31 -8.34
CA SER A 44 -9.91 7.92 -9.54
C SER A 44 -9.01 7.86 -10.77
N ASP A 45 -7.69 7.86 -10.58
CA ASP A 45 -6.71 7.89 -11.66
C ASP A 45 -6.21 6.49 -12.06
N LEU A 46 -6.67 5.44 -11.37
CA LEU A 46 -6.36 4.04 -11.69
C LEU A 46 -7.40 3.48 -12.67
N PRO A 47 -6.99 2.96 -13.84
CA PRO A 47 -7.87 2.22 -14.74
C PRO A 47 -8.56 1.04 -14.04
N GLU A 48 -9.64 0.53 -14.62
CA GLU A 48 -10.18 -0.76 -14.18
C GLU A 48 -9.19 -1.88 -14.44
N GLY A 49 -9.11 -2.82 -13.50
CA GLY A 49 -8.17 -3.92 -13.60
C GLY A 49 -7.73 -4.49 -12.27
N VAL A 50 -6.76 -5.40 -12.35
CA VAL A 50 -6.19 -6.09 -11.20
C VAL A 50 -4.90 -5.40 -10.78
N TYR A 51 -4.78 -5.15 -9.48
CA TYR A 51 -3.66 -4.46 -8.86
C TYR A 51 -3.18 -5.21 -7.62
N ILE A 52 -1.99 -4.84 -7.16
CA ILE A 52 -1.41 -5.29 -5.91
C ILE A 52 -1.06 -4.05 -5.09
N CYS A 53 -1.65 -3.93 -3.90
CA CYS A 53 -1.18 -3.00 -2.88
C CYS A 53 -0.03 -3.65 -2.11
N ILE A 54 1.12 -2.99 -2.07
CA ILE A 54 2.29 -3.48 -1.34
C ILE A 54 2.61 -2.48 -0.24
N LEU A 55 2.62 -2.99 0.99
CA LEU A 55 3.18 -2.35 2.16
C LEU A 55 4.56 -2.97 2.42
N GLN A 56 5.58 -2.14 2.54
CA GLN A 56 6.95 -2.56 2.82
C GLN A 56 7.55 -1.71 3.94
N GLY A 57 8.04 -2.36 4.98
CA GLY A 57 8.91 -1.73 5.98
C GLY A 57 10.31 -2.33 5.92
N SER A 58 11.16 -2.02 6.90
CA SER A 58 12.55 -2.47 6.90
C SER A 58 12.72 -3.99 6.91
N ASN A 59 11.84 -4.70 7.64
CA ASN A 59 11.95 -6.14 7.88
C ASN A 59 10.68 -6.92 7.49
N PHE A 60 9.74 -6.29 6.81
CA PHE A 60 8.50 -6.96 6.40
C PHE A 60 7.99 -6.42 5.07
N ARG A 61 7.25 -7.28 4.38
CA ARG A 61 6.52 -6.93 3.17
C ARG A 61 5.20 -7.66 3.16
N ARG A 62 4.12 -6.94 2.96
CA ARG A 62 2.77 -7.47 2.80
C ARG A 62 2.23 -7.04 1.44
N ALA A 63 1.67 -7.97 0.71
CA ALA A 63 1.06 -7.72 -0.59
C ALA A 63 -0.40 -8.17 -0.56
N GLU A 64 -1.29 -7.32 -1.07
CA GLU A 64 -2.72 -7.58 -1.14
C GLU A 64 -3.22 -7.30 -2.55
N LYS A 65 -3.77 -8.33 -3.21
CA LYS A 65 -4.34 -8.22 -4.55
C LYS A 65 -5.76 -7.69 -4.45
N PHE A 66 -6.12 -6.74 -5.31
CA PHE A 66 -7.48 -6.27 -5.44
C PHE A 66 -7.86 -6.06 -6.91
N TYR A 67 -9.16 -6.02 -7.16
CA TYR A 67 -9.74 -5.68 -8.46
C TYR A 67 -10.46 -4.34 -8.33
N LEU A 68 -10.18 -3.43 -9.25
CA LEU A 68 -10.86 -2.14 -9.35
C LEU A 68 -11.83 -2.20 -10.54
N ASN A 69 -13.10 -1.92 -10.25
CA ASN A 69 -14.21 -1.86 -11.21
C ASN A 69 -15.11 -0.68 -10.84
N ARG A 70 -15.69 0.03 -11.80
CA ARG A 70 -16.53 1.21 -11.55
C ARG A 70 -17.92 1.10 -12.15
#